data_AF-A0A9D4UAS6-F1
#
_entry.id   AF-A0A9D4UAS6-F1
#
_cell.length_a   1.000
_cell.length_b   1.000
_cell.length_c   1.000
_cell.angle_alpha   90.00
_cell.angle_beta   90.00
_cell.angle_gamma   90.00
#
_symmetry.space_group_name_H-M   'P 1'
#
loop_
_entity.id
_entity.type
_entity.pdbx_description
1 polymer ?
#
loop_
_entity_poly.entity_id
_entity_poly.type
_entity_poly.pdbx_seq_one_letter_code
_entity_poly.pdbx_strand_id
1 'polypeptide(L)'
;MKMKPNTKHRNFEVSPSPSDCYMRGSPLAGNDGAVPSATMQDLEEAGILLPATLPFKRTQLSERYPKGQARGRHWKHLKQMLQAENYHLYPAEEPNYMNIEAPPSMYPAKKYCDITGFEAPYTDPRTKLHFANTDVFKQIRSLPNESVQQYLALRNAQVVLK
;
A
#
# COMPACT_ATOMS: atom_id res chain seq x y z
N MET A 1 0.37 29.65 37.73
CA MET A 1 -0.82 29.09 37.05
C MET A 1 -1.11 29.88 35.78
N LYS A 2 -0.86 29.29 34.60
CA LYS A 2 -1.37 29.81 33.32
C LYS A 2 -1.77 28.60 32.46
N MET A 3 -3.07 28.34 32.39
CA MET A 3 -3.70 27.41 31.45
C MET A 3 -3.92 28.13 30.12
N LYS A 4 -3.68 27.45 28.99
CA LYS A 4 -4.03 27.85 27.61
C LYS A 4 -4.13 26.60 26.72
N PRO A 5 -4.89 26.62 25.61
CA PRO A 5 -6.16 25.89 25.51
C PRO A 5 -6.15 24.69 24.55
N ASN A 6 -7.15 23.83 24.77
CA ASN A 6 -7.56 22.67 23.97
C ASN A 6 -7.91 23.07 22.52
N THR A 7 -7.17 22.55 21.54
CA THR A 7 -7.48 22.67 20.11
C THR A 7 -7.89 21.29 19.59
N LYS A 8 -9.17 21.17 19.27
CA LYS A 8 -9.82 20.00 18.71
C LYS A 8 -9.23 19.66 17.34
N HIS A 9 -8.65 18.48 17.19
CA HIS A 9 -8.36 17.93 15.87
C HIS A 9 -9.67 17.55 15.18
N ARG A 10 -9.87 18.10 13.98
CA ARG A 10 -11.01 17.82 13.10
C ARG A 10 -10.78 16.46 12.44
N ASN A 11 -11.82 15.63 12.47
CA ASN A 11 -11.89 14.38 11.72
C ASN A 11 -11.73 14.67 10.21
N PHE A 12 -10.85 13.92 9.53
CA PHE A 12 -10.76 13.91 8.08
C PHE A 12 -11.30 12.56 7.60
N GLU A 13 -12.54 12.59 7.13
CA GLU A 13 -13.28 11.47 6.59
C GLU A 13 -12.89 11.32 5.11
N VAL A 14 -12.33 10.17 4.71
CA VAL A 14 -11.94 9.90 3.32
C VAL A 14 -13.07 9.13 2.65
N SER A 15 -13.74 9.76 1.70
CA SER A 15 -14.77 9.15 0.84
C SER A 15 -14.12 8.47 -0.39
N PRO A 16 -14.57 7.29 -0.83
CA PRO A 16 -14.10 6.67 -2.07
C PRO A 16 -15.00 7.07 -3.26
N SER A 17 -14.42 7.43 -4.40
CA SER A 17 -15.15 7.64 -5.66
C SER A 17 -15.04 6.41 -6.58
N PRO A 18 -16.16 5.75 -6.93
CA PRO A 18 -16.19 4.66 -7.91
C PRO A 18 -16.26 5.17 -9.36
N SER A 19 -15.77 4.31 -10.25
CA SER A 19 -16.03 4.20 -11.69
C SER A 19 -17.43 4.58 -12.14
N ASP A 20 -17.54 5.14 -13.36
CA ASP A 20 -18.64 4.98 -14.37
C ASP A 20 -18.61 6.19 -15.34
N CYS A 21 -19.08 6.17 -16.58
CA CYS A 21 -19.43 5.19 -17.59
C CYS A 21 -19.55 5.98 -18.92
N TYR A 22 -19.30 5.30 -20.04
CA TYR A 22 -19.57 5.70 -21.43
C TYR A 22 -20.98 6.31 -21.68
N MET A 23 -21.11 7.26 -22.63
CA MET A 23 -22.03 7.21 -23.82
C MET A 23 -22.56 8.56 -24.37
N ARG A 24 -22.82 8.55 -25.70
CA ARG A 24 -23.64 9.41 -26.60
C ARG A 24 -22.89 10.55 -27.35
N GLY A 25 -22.96 10.76 -28.68
CA GLY A 25 -23.67 10.13 -29.81
C GLY A 25 -24.34 11.15 -30.77
N SER A 26 -23.82 11.31 -32.01
CA SER A 26 -24.48 11.54 -33.34
C SER A 26 -25.39 12.80 -33.60
N PRO A 27 -25.88 13.17 -34.85
CA PRO A 27 -25.53 12.85 -36.28
C PRO A 27 -25.73 14.02 -37.35
N LEU A 28 -25.65 13.68 -38.67
CA LEU A 28 -26.29 14.25 -39.92
C LEU A 28 -25.55 15.38 -40.73
N ALA A 29 -25.57 15.54 -42.07
CA ALA A 29 -25.99 14.81 -43.29
C ALA A 29 -25.64 15.66 -44.57
N GLY A 30 -25.37 15.03 -45.74
CA GLY A 30 -25.40 15.59 -47.13
C GLY A 30 -24.24 16.53 -47.56
N ASN A 31 -23.72 16.62 -48.80
CA ASN A 31 -24.12 16.15 -50.15
C ASN A 31 -22.99 16.43 -51.19
N ASP A 32 -22.91 15.54 -52.20
CA ASP A 32 -22.51 15.66 -53.62
C ASP A 32 -21.30 16.49 -54.10
N GLY A 33 -20.39 15.80 -54.82
CA GLY A 33 -19.98 16.23 -56.18
C GLY A 33 -18.50 16.53 -56.47
N ALA A 34 -17.97 15.77 -57.45
CA ALA A 34 -16.85 16.07 -58.36
C ALA A 34 -15.39 15.92 -57.87
N VAL A 35 -14.67 15.01 -58.54
CA VAL A 35 -13.22 14.77 -58.43
C VAL A 35 -12.49 15.51 -59.56
N PRO A 36 -11.35 16.16 -59.29
CA PRO A 36 -10.22 15.97 -60.21
C PRO A 36 -8.84 15.90 -59.51
N SER A 37 -8.11 14.83 -59.86
CA SER A 37 -6.65 14.69 -59.98
C SER A 37 -5.73 15.53 -59.06
N ALA A 38 -5.06 14.90 -58.07
CA ALA A 38 -3.97 15.52 -57.33
C ALA A 38 -2.78 14.57 -57.04
N THR A 39 -1.74 15.18 -56.47
CA THR A 39 -0.32 14.81 -56.40
C THR A 39 -0.03 13.68 -55.40
N MET A 40 1.23 13.26 -55.21
CA MET A 40 1.66 12.30 -54.15
C MET A 40 1.24 12.67 -52.70
N GLN A 41 0.53 13.79 -52.51
CA GLN A 41 -0.19 14.15 -51.30
C GLN A 41 -1.50 13.34 -51.13
N ASP A 42 -2.11 12.85 -52.21
CA ASP A 42 -3.39 12.10 -52.19
C ASP A 42 -3.24 10.71 -51.52
N LEU A 43 -2.02 10.19 -51.44
CA LEU A 43 -1.73 8.91 -50.79
C LEU A 43 -1.43 9.02 -49.28
N GLU A 44 -1.11 10.22 -48.77
CA GLU A 44 -1.07 10.48 -47.32
C GLU A 44 -2.49 10.68 -46.75
N GLU A 45 -3.41 11.22 -47.56
CA GLU A 45 -4.77 11.54 -47.13
C GLU A 45 -5.70 10.31 -47.05
N ALA A 46 -5.35 9.20 -47.72
CA ALA A 46 -6.09 7.93 -47.64
C ALA A 46 -5.94 7.18 -46.29
N GLY A 47 -5.18 7.71 -45.33
CA GLY A 47 -5.13 7.18 -43.96
C GLY A 47 -4.53 5.77 -43.80
N ILE A 48 -3.80 5.27 -44.80
CA ILE A 48 -3.16 3.94 -44.76
C ILE A 48 -1.76 3.99 -44.12
N LEU A 49 -1.13 5.17 -44.02
CA LEU A 49 0.13 5.37 -43.31
C LEU A 49 -0.08 6.28 -42.11
N LEU A 50 0.18 5.76 -40.91
CA LEU A 50 0.22 6.56 -39.70
C LEU A 50 1.34 7.62 -39.80
N PRO A 51 1.08 8.88 -39.44
CA PRO A 51 2.13 9.90 -39.38
C PRO A 51 3.18 9.48 -38.36
N ALA A 52 4.46 9.58 -38.73
CA ALA A 52 5.61 9.08 -37.96
C ALA A 52 5.73 9.71 -36.56
N THR A 53 5.04 10.80 -36.29
CA THR A 53 5.00 11.47 -34.99
C THR A 53 3.57 11.75 -34.57
N LEU A 54 3.11 11.05 -33.55
CA LEU A 54 1.80 11.29 -32.95
C LEU A 54 1.80 12.66 -32.22
N PRO A 55 0.70 13.44 -32.28
CA PRO A 55 0.66 14.82 -31.78
C PRO A 55 0.86 14.96 -30.26
N PHE A 56 0.69 13.87 -29.50
CA PHE A 56 0.98 13.83 -28.07
C PHE A 56 2.47 13.56 -27.75
N LYS A 57 3.30 13.28 -28.76
CA LYS A 57 4.72 12.95 -28.58
C LYS A 57 5.57 14.16 -28.93
N ARG A 58 5.99 14.93 -27.92
CA ARG A 58 6.97 16.01 -28.10
C ARG A 58 8.27 15.44 -28.69
N THR A 59 8.55 15.75 -29.94
CA THR A 59 9.81 15.44 -30.67
C THR A 59 11.06 15.99 -29.96
N GLN A 60 10.87 16.92 -29.02
CA GLN A 60 11.91 17.55 -28.21
C GLN A 60 12.50 16.65 -27.10
N LEU A 61 12.14 15.37 -27.01
CA LEU A 61 12.74 14.46 -26.02
C LEU A 61 13.93 13.66 -26.56
N SER A 62 14.06 13.48 -27.88
CA SER A 62 15.15 12.69 -28.46
C SER A 62 16.50 13.41 -28.50
N GLU A 63 16.49 14.74 -28.59
CA GLU A 63 17.72 15.56 -28.69
C GLU A 63 18.36 15.82 -27.32
N ARG A 64 17.55 15.84 -26.26
CA ARG A 64 17.99 16.12 -24.87
C ARG A 64 18.56 14.90 -24.14
N TYR A 65 18.63 13.75 -24.79
CA TYR A 65 19.27 12.56 -24.23
C TYR A 65 20.48 12.19 -25.09
N PRO A 66 21.71 12.56 -24.67
CA PRO A 66 22.90 12.04 -25.32
C PRO A 66 22.87 10.51 -25.21
N LYS A 67 22.77 9.83 -26.35
CA LYS A 67 22.97 8.38 -26.49
C LYS A 67 24.42 8.07 -26.12
N GLY A 68 24.69 7.93 -24.82
CA GLY A 68 26.08 7.95 -24.36
C GLY A 68 26.34 7.46 -22.96
N GLN A 69 25.42 6.73 -22.30
CA GLN A 69 25.80 5.61 -21.42
C GLN A 69 24.54 4.84 -21.02
N ALA A 70 24.31 3.71 -21.68
CA ALA A 70 23.48 2.66 -21.11
C ALA A 70 24.26 2.00 -19.96
N ARG A 71 24.55 2.76 -18.89
CA ARG A 71 24.78 2.12 -17.59
C ARG A 71 23.44 1.46 -17.30
N GLY A 72 23.38 0.14 -17.53
CA GLY A 72 22.15 -0.64 -17.39
C GLY A 72 21.43 -0.20 -16.13
N ARG A 73 20.11 -0.01 -16.21
CA ARG A 73 19.28 0.35 -15.06
C ARG A 73 19.60 -0.63 -13.94
N HIS A 74 20.46 -0.20 -13.02
CA HIS A 74 20.90 -1.03 -11.91
C HIS A 74 19.91 -0.78 -10.79
N TRP A 75 19.18 -1.83 -10.42
CA TRP A 75 18.29 -1.80 -9.28
C TRP A 75 19.15 -1.66 -8.03
N LYS A 76 19.12 -0.49 -7.42
CA LYS A 76 19.76 -0.26 -6.12
C LYS A 76 19.07 -1.15 -5.09
N HIS A 77 19.84 -1.78 -4.23
CA HIS A 77 19.26 -2.50 -3.09
C HIS A 77 18.77 -1.51 -2.03
N LEU A 78 17.83 -1.92 -1.17
CA LEU A 78 17.21 -1.04 -0.17
C LEU A 78 18.27 -0.29 0.66
N LYS A 79 19.29 -0.98 1.18
CA LYS A 79 20.37 -0.35 1.95
C LYS A 79 21.14 0.72 1.16
N GLN A 80 21.34 0.55 -0.15
CA GLN A 80 21.93 1.58 -1.02
C GLN A 80 21.00 2.79 -1.20
N MET A 81 19.68 2.58 -1.28
CA MET A 81 18.70 3.66 -1.36
C MET A 81 18.68 4.46 -0.06
N LEU A 82 18.57 3.78 1.09
CA LEU A 82 18.58 4.42 2.42
C LEU A 82 19.85 5.25 2.66
N GLN A 83 21.01 4.76 2.21
CA GLN A 83 22.27 5.49 2.32
C GLN A 83 22.35 6.71 1.39
N ALA A 84 21.76 6.62 0.20
CA ALA A 84 21.79 7.69 -0.80
C ALA A 84 20.80 8.82 -0.51
N GLU A 85 19.71 8.53 0.22
CA GLU A 85 18.62 9.47 0.49
C GLU A 85 18.94 10.52 1.56
N ASN A 86 20.13 10.51 2.19
CA ASN A 86 20.62 11.60 3.06
C ASN A 86 19.54 12.22 3.98
N TYR A 87 18.83 11.39 4.76
CA TYR A 87 17.65 11.78 5.57
C TYR A 87 17.84 12.99 6.49
N HIS A 88 19.09 13.33 6.84
CA HIS A 88 19.43 14.51 7.65
C HIS A 88 19.06 15.86 6.97
N LEU A 89 18.93 15.88 5.64
CA LEU A 89 18.60 17.10 4.88
C LEU A 89 17.09 17.31 4.72
N TYR A 90 16.28 16.29 4.99
CA TYR A 90 14.83 16.36 4.86
C TYR A 90 14.20 16.91 6.15
N PRO A 91 13.12 17.70 6.04
CA PRO A 91 12.36 18.12 7.21
C PRO A 91 11.76 16.89 7.90
N ALA A 92 11.73 16.89 9.24
CA ALA A 92 11.26 15.75 10.04
C ALA A 92 9.78 15.39 9.82
N GLU A 93 9.00 16.31 9.26
CA GLU A 93 7.57 16.14 8.96
C GLU A 93 7.31 15.32 7.68
N GLU A 94 8.33 15.11 6.84
CA GLU A 94 8.16 14.30 5.62
C GLU A 94 8.31 12.80 5.89
N PRO A 95 7.39 11.97 5.37
CA PRO A 95 7.52 10.53 5.46
C PRO A 95 8.71 10.03 4.63
N ASN A 96 9.62 9.31 5.28
CA ASN A 96 10.81 8.64 4.75
C ASN A 96 10.68 7.12 4.96
N TYR A 97 11.40 6.30 4.18
CA TYR A 97 11.34 4.84 4.26
C TYR A 97 11.57 4.20 5.66
N MET A 98 12.18 4.91 6.60
CA MET A 98 12.40 4.49 7.99
C MET A 98 11.27 4.89 8.94
N ASN A 99 10.41 5.84 8.56
CA ASN A 99 9.35 6.38 9.43
C ASN A 99 7.94 6.08 8.92
N ILE A 100 7.78 5.35 7.81
CA ILE A 100 6.49 4.88 7.28
C ILE A 100 5.82 3.78 8.12
N GLU A 101 6.51 3.28 9.14
CA GLU A 101 5.98 2.22 10.01
C GLU A 101 4.71 2.69 10.72
N ALA A 102 3.72 1.80 10.76
CA ALA A 102 2.43 2.12 11.36
C ALA A 102 2.58 2.39 12.86
N PRO A 103 1.84 3.37 13.42
CA PRO A 103 1.80 3.56 14.87
C PRO A 103 1.23 2.31 15.56
N PRO A 104 1.58 2.07 16.83
CA PRO A 104 1.02 0.95 17.58
C PRO A 104 -0.50 1.07 17.71
N SER A 105 -1.18 -0.08 17.76
CA SER A 105 -2.64 -0.12 17.96
C SER A 105 -3.05 0.56 19.26
N MET A 106 -4.03 1.46 19.19
CA MET A 106 -4.65 2.08 20.38
C MET A 106 -5.71 1.19 21.02
N TYR A 107 -6.28 0.23 20.28
CA TYR A 107 -7.35 -0.63 20.78
C TYR A 107 -6.77 -1.81 21.58
N PRO A 108 -7.39 -2.17 22.72
CA PRO A 108 -6.97 -3.33 23.49
C PRO A 108 -7.18 -4.60 22.68
N ALA A 109 -6.19 -5.50 22.71
CA ALA A 109 -6.27 -6.78 22.03
C ALA A 109 -7.31 -7.69 22.69
N LYS A 110 -8.13 -8.36 21.86
CA LYS A 110 -9.07 -9.40 22.33
C LYS A 110 -8.29 -10.63 22.80
N LYS A 111 -8.74 -11.24 23.89
CA LYS A 111 -8.11 -12.43 24.46
C LYS A 111 -8.87 -13.68 24.02
N TYR A 112 -8.15 -14.64 23.49
CA TYR A 112 -8.67 -15.93 23.09
C TYR A 112 -8.04 -17.04 23.93
N CYS A 113 -8.78 -18.14 24.07
CA CYS A 113 -8.36 -19.34 24.76
C CYS A 113 -7.22 -20.00 23.99
N ASP A 114 -6.13 -20.34 24.66
CA ASP A 114 -4.93 -20.87 24.00
C ASP A 114 -5.12 -22.32 23.47
N ILE A 115 -6.15 -23.03 23.95
CA ILE A 115 -6.47 -24.41 23.55
C ILE A 115 -7.61 -24.46 22.52
N THR A 116 -8.72 -23.76 22.78
CA THR A 116 -9.95 -23.87 21.97
C THR A 116 -10.16 -22.71 20.99
N GLY A 117 -9.49 -21.57 21.18
CA GLY A 117 -9.67 -20.38 20.33
C GLY A 117 -10.94 -19.57 20.60
N PHE A 118 -11.79 -19.95 21.55
CA PHE A 118 -12.94 -19.12 21.96
C PHE A 118 -12.50 -17.87 22.72
N GLU A 119 -13.35 -16.85 22.79
CA GLU A 119 -13.08 -15.66 23.62
C GLU A 119 -12.89 -16.07 25.09
N ALA A 120 -11.76 -15.66 25.67
CA ALA A 120 -11.35 -16.08 27.00
C ALA A 120 -11.36 -14.88 27.96
N PRO A 121 -12.40 -14.76 28.81
CA PRO A 121 -12.47 -13.69 29.81
C PRO A 121 -11.50 -13.91 30.98
N TYR A 122 -11.03 -15.14 31.21
CA TYR A 122 -10.24 -15.50 32.39
C TYR A 122 -8.83 -15.99 32.06
N THR A 123 -7.93 -15.87 33.03
CA THR A 123 -6.53 -16.28 32.94
C THR A 123 -6.12 -17.01 34.21
N ASP A 124 -5.42 -18.14 34.06
CA ASP A 124 -4.93 -18.91 35.20
C ASP A 124 -3.68 -18.24 35.81
N PRO A 125 -3.64 -17.91 37.12
CA PRO A 125 -2.47 -17.28 37.73
C PRO A 125 -1.22 -18.17 37.76
N ARG A 126 -1.39 -19.50 37.68
CA ARG A 126 -0.27 -20.45 37.72
C ARG A 126 0.42 -20.59 36.36
N THR A 127 -0.35 -20.91 35.34
CA THR A 127 0.16 -21.19 33.98
C THR A 127 0.14 -19.99 33.04
N LYS A 128 -0.59 -18.92 33.40
CA LYS A 128 -0.87 -17.73 32.56
C LYS A 128 -1.65 -18.04 31.28
N LEU A 129 -2.19 -19.25 31.13
CA LEU A 129 -3.03 -19.61 29.99
C LEU A 129 -4.42 -18.97 30.12
N HIS A 130 -4.97 -18.57 28.97
CA HIS A 130 -6.32 -18.03 28.85
C HIS A 130 -7.33 -19.16 28.66
N PHE A 131 -8.46 -19.08 29.35
CA PHE A 131 -9.53 -20.09 29.23
C PHE A 131 -10.93 -19.45 29.26
N ALA A 132 -11.87 -20.15 28.64
CA ALA A 132 -13.28 -19.74 28.59
C ALA A 132 -14.17 -20.64 29.48
N ASN A 133 -13.96 -21.97 29.41
CA ASN A 133 -14.81 -22.96 30.06
C ASN A 133 -14.12 -23.63 31.26
N THR A 134 -14.91 -24.18 32.16
CA THR A 134 -14.43 -24.92 33.35
C THR A 134 -13.73 -26.23 32.98
N ASP A 135 -14.14 -26.89 31.90
CA ASP A 135 -13.52 -28.14 31.45
C ASP A 135 -12.11 -27.92 30.91
N VAL A 136 -11.92 -26.83 30.16
CA VAL A 136 -10.59 -26.40 29.68
C VAL A 136 -9.70 -26.04 30.87
N PHE A 137 -10.23 -25.42 31.91
CA PHE A 137 -9.47 -25.12 33.13
C PHE A 137 -8.95 -26.39 33.82
N LYS A 138 -9.76 -27.46 33.90
CA LYS A 138 -9.32 -28.75 34.44
C LYS A 138 -8.19 -29.35 33.59
N GLN A 139 -8.33 -29.29 32.27
CA GLN A 139 -7.30 -29.75 31.34
C GLN A 139 -5.99 -28.96 31.50
N ILE A 140 -6.05 -27.62 31.58
CA ILE A 140 -4.87 -26.78 31.81
C ILE A 140 -4.13 -27.18 33.09
N ARG A 141 -4.86 -27.53 34.15
CA ARG A 141 -4.27 -27.90 35.43
C ARG A 141 -3.61 -29.29 35.45
N SER A 142 -3.97 -30.17 34.51
CA SER A 142 -3.32 -31.48 34.32
C SER A 142 -2.15 -31.47 33.33
N LEU A 143 -1.98 -30.40 32.54
CA LEU A 143 -0.88 -30.29 31.59
C LEU A 143 0.49 -30.12 32.29
N PRO A 144 1.56 -30.72 31.75
CA PRO A 144 2.92 -30.46 32.22
C PRO A 144 3.39 -29.06 31.81
N ASN A 145 4.36 -28.52 32.56
CA ASN A 145 4.87 -27.16 32.34
C ASN A 145 5.48 -26.96 30.94
N GLU A 146 6.07 -28.00 30.34
CA GLU A 146 6.61 -27.96 28.98
C GLU A 146 5.54 -27.65 27.93
N SER A 147 4.39 -28.34 28.01
CA SER A 147 3.26 -28.07 27.11
C SER A 147 2.71 -26.66 27.33
N VAL A 148 2.65 -26.19 28.58
CA VAL A 148 2.24 -24.81 28.90
C VAL A 148 3.16 -23.80 28.21
N GLN A 149 4.49 -24.01 28.26
CA GLN A 149 5.43 -23.12 27.58
C GLN A 149 5.26 -23.14 26.06
N GLN A 150 4.97 -24.31 25.47
CA GLN A 150 4.67 -24.41 24.03
C GLN A 150 3.42 -23.61 23.65
N TYR A 151 2.34 -23.70 24.43
CA TYR A 151 1.14 -22.89 24.19
C TYR A 151 1.41 -21.38 24.35
N LEU A 152 2.21 -20.99 25.36
CA LEU A 152 2.61 -19.59 25.53
C LEU A 152 3.51 -19.08 24.40
N ALA A 153 4.33 -19.95 23.79
CA ALA A 153 5.21 -19.60 22.68
C ALA A 153 4.42 -19.18 21.43
N LEU A 154 3.27 -19.80 21.16
CA LEU A 154 2.42 -19.48 20.01
C LEU A 154 2.00 -18.01 19.96
N ARG A 155 1.79 -17.39 21.12
CA ARG A 155 1.45 -15.97 21.27
C ARG A 155 2.63 -15.09 21.70
N ASN A 156 3.85 -15.61 21.62
CA ASN A 156 5.09 -14.94 22.03
C ASN A 156 5.13 -14.50 23.51
N ALA A 157 4.53 -15.29 24.42
CA ALA A 157 4.49 -15.03 25.86
C ALA A 157 5.29 -16.05 26.69
N GLN A 158 6.13 -16.87 26.06
CA GLN A 158 6.97 -17.87 26.72
C GLN A 158 8.06 -17.21 27.57
N VAL A 159 8.33 -17.77 28.75
CA VAL A 159 9.43 -17.30 29.59
C VAL A 159 10.72 -17.97 29.14
N VAL A 160 11.56 -17.24 28.40
CA VAL A 160 12.92 -17.69 28.02
C VAL A 160 13.92 -17.00 28.95
N LEU A 161 14.51 -17.79 29.85
CA LEU A 161 15.64 -17.32 30.66
C LEU A 161 16.89 -17.31 29.78
N LYS A 162 17.60 -16.17 29.76
CA LYS A 162 18.87 -15.97 29.04
C LYS A 162 19.98 -15.75 30.03
#